data_AF-A0A7W1TKM2-F1
#
_entry.id   AF-A0A7W1TKM2-F1
#
_cell.length_a   1.000
_cell.length_b   1.000
_cell.length_c   1.000
_cell.angle_alpha   90.00
_cell.angle_beta   90.00
_cell.angle_gamma   90.00
#
_symmetry.space_group_name_H-M   'P 1'
#
loop_
_entity.id
_entity.type
_entity.pdbx_description
1 polymer ?
#
loop_
_entity_poly.entity_id
_entity_poly.type
_entity_poly.pdbx_seq_one_letter_code
_entity_poly.pdbx_strand_id
1 'polypeptide(L)'
;MPLITMHGTVDPLYSFDGWAGTKYGQHLMGAIDAEDMWASLASCTDPATTTELPNGVWDDGTTEELRVIGGCAAEAGVPLAMQLYIINNGGHTWPGGYQYLPSSVIGLTSQDIDASTLIWQFFAQFKTEGQ
;
A
#
# COMPACT_ATOMS: atom_id res chain seq x y z
N MET A 1 -5.02 -15.31 -3.09
CA MET A 1 -5.20 -14.31 -2.02
C MET A 1 -5.05 -12.88 -2.56
N PRO A 2 -6.07 -12.03 -2.39
CA PRO A 2 -5.98 -10.60 -2.74
C PRO A 2 -5.17 -9.80 -1.70
N LEU A 3 -4.32 -8.87 -2.15
CA LEU A 3 -3.49 -8.02 -1.29
C LEU A 3 -3.60 -6.55 -1.69
N ILE A 4 -3.84 -5.70 -0.69
CA ILE A 4 -3.73 -4.25 -0.77
C ILE A 4 -2.88 -3.77 0.39
N THR A 5 -1.89 -2.91 0.12
CA THR A 5 -1.05 -2.27 1.13
C THR A 5 -0.87 -0.80 0.82
N MET A 6 -0.54 0.00 1.85
CA MET A 6 -0.39 1.44 1.73
C MET A 6 0.78 1.87 2.63
N HIS A 7 1.76 2.58 2.10
CA HIS A 7 2.95 2.97 2.85
C HIS A 7 3.43 4.39 2.51
N GLY A 8 3.80 5.14 3.54
CA GLY A 8 4.43 6.45 3.40
C GLY A 8 5.92 6.35 3.05
N THR A 9 6.38 7.10 2.05
CA THR A 9 7.79 7.04 1.62
C THR A 9 8.76 7.68 2.62
N VAL A 10 8.25 8.51 3.53
CA VAL A 10 9.04 9.17 4.59
C VAL A 10 8.57 8.75 5.99
N ASP A 11 8.00 7.56 6.11
CA ASP A 11 7.62 6.96 7.39
C ASP A 11 8.83 6.88 8.35
N PRO A 12 8.82 7.65 9.46
CA PRO A 12 9.97 7.73 10.37
C PRO A 12 10.08 6.50 11.29
N LEU A 13 9.03 5.69 11.38
CA LEU A 13 8.93 4.54 12.28
C LEU A 13 9.29 3.24 11.57
N TYR A 14 8.81 3.07 10.33
CA TYR A 14 9.01 1.90 9.47
C TYR A 14 9.39 2.36 8.07
N SER A 15 10.68 2.23 7.75
CA SER A 15 11.23 2.68 6.46
C SER A 15 10.52 2.02 5.28
N PHE A 16 10.11 2.82 4.30
CA PHE A 16 9.52 2.34 3.05
C PHE A 16 10.45 1.35 2.32
N ASP A 17 11.77 1.62 2.32
CA ASP A 17 12.79 0.77 1.71
C ASP A 17 13.22 -0.40 2.63
N GLY A 18 12.57 -0.55 3.79
CA GLY A 18 12.97 -1.52 4.81
C GLY A 18 14.25 -1.12 5.53
N TRP A 19 14.85 -2.06 6.25
CA TRP A 19 16.10 -1.84 6.99
C TRP A 19 17.16 -2.87 6.63
N ALA A 20 18.40 -2.38 6.47
CA ALA A 20 19.58 -3.24 6.46
C ALA A 20 19.76 -3.87 7.86
N GLY A 21 19.33 -5.12 8.00
CA GLY A 21 19.44 -5.90 9.22
C GLY A 21 18.16 -5.92 10.07
N THR A 22 18.35 -5.87 11.39
CA THR A 22 17.29 -6.09 12.39
C THR A 22 17.11 -4.84 13.23
N LYS A 23 15.88 -4.33 13.36
CA LYS A 23 15.51 -3.27 14.30
C LYS A 23 14.25 -3.70 15.05
N TYR A 24 14.20 -3.40 16.34
CA TYR A 24 13.22 -3.98 17.28
C TYR A 24 13.18 -5.52 17.30
N GLY A 25 14.30 -6.18 16.98
CA GLY A 25 14.36 -7.65 16.90
C GLY A 25 13.72 -8.25 15.65
N GLN A 26 13.26 -7.42 14.70
CA GLN A 26 12.64 -7.86 13.46
C GLN A 26 13.42 -7.38 12.24
N HIS A 27 13.47 -8.21 11.21
CA HIS A 27 13.88 -7.78 9.87
C HIS A 27 12.67 -7.15 9.19
N LEU A 28 12.85 -5.92 8.68
CA LEU A 28 11.81 -5.21 7.96
C LEU A 28 12.16 -5.16 6.49
N MET A 29 11.36 -5.84 5.69
CA MET A 29 11.40 -5.79 4.23
C MET A 29 10.79 -4.47 3.75
N GLY A 30 11.32 -3.90 2.66
CA GLY A 30 10.72 -2.71 2.05
C GLY A 30 9.35 -3.00 1.45
N ALA A 31 8.54 -1.98 1.26
CA ALA A 31 7.17 -2.11 0.75
C ALA A 31 7.13 -2.73 -0.66
N ILE A 32 8.03 -2.28 -1.55
CA ILE A 32 8.14 -2.84 -2.92
C ILE A 32 8.64 -4.29 -2.86
N ASP A 33 9.69 -4.57 -2.08
CA ASP A 33 10.22 -5.93 -1.92
C ASP A 33 9.16 -6.90 -1.36
N ALA A 34 8.33 -6.42 -0.42
CA ALA A 34 7.23 -7.18 0.16
C ALA A 34 6.13 -7.45 -0.87
N GLU A 35 5.76 -6.45 -1.67
CA GLU A 35 4.80 -6.63 -2.77
C GLU A 35 5.31 -7.66 -3.79
N ASP A 36 6.57 -7.58 -4.19
CA ASP A 36 7.19 -8.51 -5.14
C ASP A 36 7.27 -9.94 -4.58
N MET A 37 7.58 -10.08 -3.28
CA MET A 37 7.53 -11.37 -2.59
C MET A 37 6.13 -11.97 -2.62
N TRP A 38 5.09 -11.20 -2.27
CA TRP A 38 3.71 -11.67 -2.29
C TRP A 38 3.22 -11.98 -3.70
N ALA A 39 3.60 -11.17 -4.68
CA ALA A 39 3.31 -11.41 -6.09
C ALA A 39 3.91 -12.75 -6.56
N SER A 40 5.17 -13.03 -6.19
CA SER A 40 5.83 -14.30 -6.48
C SER A 40 5.10 -15.49 -5.85
N LEU A 41 4.71 -15.38 -4.57
CA LEU A 41 3.93 -16.42 -3.89
C LEU A 41 2.55 -16.64 -4.52
N ALA A 42 1.94 -15.57 -5.04
CA ALA A 42 0.67 -15.61 -5.77
C ALA A 42 0.81 -15.98 -7.26
N SER A 43 2.03 -16.32 -7.72
CA SER A 43 2.33 -16.67 -9.11
C SER A 43 1.89 -15.60 -10.12
N CYS A 44 2.04 -14.33 -9.76
CA CYS A 44 1.77 -13.20 -10.64
C CYS A 44 2.81 -13.13 -11.76
N THR A 45 2.36 -12.96 -13.01
CA THR A 45 3.22 -12.99 -14.20
C THR A 45 3.38 -11.64 -14.89
N ASP A 46 2.49 -10.68 -14.61
CA ASP A 46 2.52 -9.39 -15.28
C ASP A 46 3.66 -8.51 -14.70
N PRO A 47 4.27 -7.63 -15.51
CA PRO A 47 5.20 -6.65 -14.99
C PRO A 47 4.46 -5.67 -14.08
N ALA A 48 5.17 -5.19 -13.05
CA ALA A 48 4.64 -4.13 -12.21
C ALA A 48 4.39 -2.85 -13.02
N THR A 49 3.24 -2.22 -12.78
CA THR A 49 2.89 -0.92 -13.34
C THR A 49 2.64 0.08 -12.22
N THR A 50 3.15 1.29 -12.35
CA THR A 50 2.91 2.39 -11.41
C THR A 50 2.15 3.51 -12.11
N THR A 51 1.11 4.03 -11.47
CA THR A 51 0.30 5.14 -11.99
C THR A 51 0.11 6.19 -10.90
N GLU A 52 0.42 7.44 -11.24
CA GLU A 52 0.09 8.60 -10.40
C GLU A 52 -1.43 8.70 -10.23
N LEU A 53 -1.89 8.86 -8.99
CA LEU A 53 -3.28 9.14 -8.69
C LEU A 53 -3.55 10.65 -8.75
N PRO A 54 -4.81 11.08 -8.95
CA PRO A 54 -5.15 12.49 -8.89
C PRO A 54 -4.80 13.08 -7.53
N ASN A 55 -3.76 13.91 -7.51
CA ASN A 55 -3.38 14.76 -6.39
C ASN A 55 -4.24 16.03 -6.38
N GLY A 56 -4.63 16.52 -5.21
CA GLY A 56 -5.01 17.93 -5.07
C GLY A 56 -6.45 18.21 -4.69
N VAL A 57 -7.06 17.37 -3.85
CA VAL A 57 -8.21 17.85 -3.06
C VAL A 57 -7.70 18.63 -1.84
N TRP A 58 -6.51 18.29 -1.32
CA TRP A 58 -5.93 18.91 -0.14
C TRP A 58 -4.48 19.33 -0.36
N ASP A 59 -4.11 20.53 0.12
CA ASP A 59 -2.71 20.97 0.15
C ASP A 59 -2.05 20.47 1.45
N ASP A 60 -1.93 19.15 1.58
CA ASP A 60 -1.34 18.47 2.74
C ASP A 60 0.15 18.12 2.57
N GLY A 61 0.70 18.39 1.39
CA GLY A 61 2.10 18.16 1.05
C GLY A 61 2.43 16.72 0.68
N THR A 62 1.44 15.87 0.40
CA THR A 62 1.62 14.48 -0.05
C THR A 62 1.12 14.27 -1.47
N THR A 63 1.53 13.17 -2.12
CA THR A 63 0.95 12.70 -3.38
C THR A 63 0.87 11.17 -3.37
N GLU A 64 0.05 10.57 -4.23
CA GLU A 64 -0.15 9.12 -4.24
C GLU A 64 0.13 8.51 -5.60
N GLU A 65 0.81 7.37 -5.57
CA GLU A 65 0.98 6.47 -6.69
C GLU A 65 0.35 5.12 -6.36
N LEU A 66 -0.24 4.47 -7.36
CA LEU A 66 -0.68 3.08 -7.26
C LEU A 66 0.24 2.19 -8.10
N ARG A 67 0.97 1.31 -7.41
CA ARG A 67 1.71 0.20 -8.01
C ARG A 67 0.83 -1.05 -8.02
N VAL A 68 0.81 -1.76 -9.14
CA VAL A 68 0.00 -2.96 -9.35
C VAL A 68 0.83 -4.07 -10.00
N ILE A 69 0.71 -5.29 -9.48
CA ILE A 69 1.16 -6.52 -10.14
C ILE A 69 -0.04 -7.44 -10.38
N GLY A 70 -0.33 -7.72 -11.66
CA GLY A 70 -1.41 -8.59 -12.11
C GLY A 70 -0.96 -9.99 -12.52
N GLY A 71 -1.84 -10.70 -13.24
CA GLY A 71 -1.53 -12.03 -13.79
C GLY A 71 -1.35 -13.11 -12.72
N CYS A 72 -1.88 -12.90 -11.51
CA CYS A 72 -1.76 -13.83 -10.40
C CYS A 72 -2.65 -15.07 -10.61
N ALA A 73 -2.26 -16.21 -10.06
CA ALA A 73 -3.05 -17.43 -10.13
C ALA A 73 -4.43 -17.20 -9.50
N ALA A 74 -5.49 -17.28 -10.32
CA ALA A 74 -6.84 -17.00 -9.85
C ALA A 74 -7.30 -18.04 -8.84
N GLU A 75 -7.79 -17.59 -7.68
CA GLU A 75 -8.67 -18.38 -6.81
C GLU A 75 -10.12 -17.98 -7.14
N ALA A 76 -10.99 -18.97 -7.36
CA ALA A 76 -12.42 -18.75 -7.66
C ALA A 76 -12.74 -17.87 -8.89
N GLY A 77 -11.85 -17.81 -9.88
CA GLY A 77 -12.11 -17.15 -11.17
C GLY A 77 -12.13 -15.61 -11.15
N VAL A 78 -11.74 -14.98 -10.05
CA VAL A 78 -11.56 -13.53 -9.98
C VAL A 78 -10.08 -13.19 -10.26
N PRO A 79 -9.78 -12.28 -11.20
CA PRO A 79 -8.42 -11.79 -11.40
C PRO A 79 -7.87 -11.22 -10.09
N LEU A 80 -6.80 -11.81 -9.59
CA LEU A 80 -6.08 -11.30 -8.41
C LEU A 80 -4.98 -10.34 -8.89
N ALA A 81 -4.80 -9.26 -8.13
CA ALA A 81 -3.69 -8.33 -8.30
C ALA A 81 -3.17 -7.92 -6.92
N MET A 82 -1.87 -7.68 -6.85
CA MET A 82 -1.25 -6.98 -5.72
C MET A 82 -1.40 -5.49 -5.96
N GLN A 83 -1.85 -4.74 -4.95
CA GLN A 83 -1.91 -3.28 -4.98
C GLN A 83 -1.09 -2.69 -3.85
N LEU A 84 -0.16 -1.80 -4.19
CA LEU A 84 0.58 -0.97 -3.25
C LEU A 84 0.28 0.50 -3.56
N TYR A 85 -0.36 1.18 -2.60
CA TYR A 85 -0.45 2.63 -2.60
C TYR A 85 0.82 3.20 -1.96
N ILE A 86 1.57 3.97 -2.75
CA ILE A 86 2.79 4.66 -2.34
C ILE A 86 2.40 6.09 -2.04
N ILE A 87 2.55 6.50 -0.77
CA ILE A 87 2.19 7.84 -0.31
C ILE A 87 3.47 8.66 -0.25
N ASN A 88 3.75 9.39 -1.33
CA ASN A 88 4.91 10.24 -1.43
C ASN A 88 4.87 11.34 -0.37
N ASN A 89 5.98 11.49 0.36
CA ASN A 89 6.09 12.40 1.51
C ASN A 89 5.11 12.08 2.67
N GLY A 90 4.43 10.93 2.62
CA GLY A 90 3.57 10.42 3.68
C GLY A 90 4.34 9.70 4.79
N GLY A 91 3.74 9.66 5.98
CA GLY A 91 4.29 9.06 7.19
C GLY A 91 3.64 7.74 7.63
N HIS A 92 3.89 7.36 8.89
CA HIS A 92 3.28 6.22 9.59
C HIS A 92 1.84 6.53 10.02
N THR A 93 0.94 6.64 9.05
CA THR A 93 -0.42 7.16 9.27
C THR A 93 -1.45 6.36 8.49
N TRP A 94 -2.73 6.60 8.78
CA TRP A 94 -3.84 6.05 8.00
C TRP A 94 -4.31 7.11 7.00
N PRO A 95 -4.13 6.93 5.67
CA PRO A 95 -4.60 7.90 4.67
C PRO A 95 -6.11 8.17 4.78
N GLY A 96 -6.49 9.44 4.77
CA GLY A 96 -7.85 9.93 5.04
C GLY A 96 -8.22 9.95 6.53
N GLY A 97 -7.29 9.59 7.41
CA GLY A 97 -7.43 9.69 8.85
C GLY A 97 -6.97 11.05 9.40
N TYR A 98 -7.10 11.23 10.71
CA TYR A 98 -6.58 12.43 11.38
C TYR A 98 -5.07 12.35 11.59
N GLN A 99 -4.39 13.50 11.51
CA GLN A 99 -3.02 13.67 12.02
C GLN A 99 -3.01 13.52 13.55
N TYR A 100 -2.94 12.27 14.03
CA TYR A 100 -3.22 11.92 15.42
C TYR A 100 -2.03 12.14 16.38
N LEU A 101 -0.81 12.32 15.84
CA LEU A 101 0.38 12.78 16.57
C LEU A 101 1.12 13.84 15.74
N PRO A 102 2.07 14.60 16.34
CA PRO A 102 2.87 15.57 15.60
C PRO A 102 3.55 14.92 14.38
N SER A 103 3.52 15.62 13.23
CA SER A 103 4.13 15.12 12.00
C SER A 103 5.65 14.93 12.11
N SER A 104 6.31 15.61 13.05
CA SER A 104 7.71 15.37 13.38
C SER A 104 7.98 13.98 13.99
N VAL A 105 6.95 13.27 14.46
CA VAL A 105 7.06 11.94 15.09
C VAL A 105 6.57 10.83 14.15
N ILE A 106 5.47 11.08 13.42
CA ILE A 106 4.84 10.06 12.57
C ILE A 106 4.80 10.41 11.08
N GLY A 107 5.39 11.53 10.65
CA GLY A 107 5.27 12.03 9.28
C GLY A 107 3.89 12.61 8.97
N LEU A 108 3.68 12.99 7.70
CA LEU A 108 2.43 13.62 7.23
C LEU A 108 1.33 12.57 7.00
N THR A 109 0.09 12.95 7.29
CA THR A 109 -1.10 12.15 6.97
C THR A 109 -1.72 12.66 5.68
N SER A 110 -1.68 11.85 4.62
CA SER A 110 -2.39 12.15 3.37
C SER A 110 -3.91 12.21 3.60
N GLN A 111 -4.56 13.16 2.94
CA GLN A 111 -6.02 13.36 2.87
C GLN A 111 -6.57 13.14 1.45
N ASP A 112 -5.71 12.91 0.47
CA ASP A 112 -6.09 12.78 -0.94
C ASP A 112 -6.74 11.41 -1.25
N ILE A 113 -6.52 10.40 -0.41
CA ILE A 113 -7.21 9.11 -0.47
C ILE A 113 -7.86 8.74 0.86
N ASP A 114 -8.99 8.02 0.80
CA ASP A 114 -9.59 7.35 1.96
C ASP A 114 -9.23 5.87 1.93
N ALA A 115 -8.26 5.49 2.77
CA ALA A 115 -7.78 4.10 2.85
C ALA A 115 -8.89 3.11 3.20
N SER A 116 -9.83 3.50 4.09
CA SER A 116 -10.93 2.63 4.50
C SER A 116 -11.86 2.33 3.35
N THR A 117 -12.21 3.36 2.58
CA THR A 117 -13.06 3.24 1.40
C THR A 117 -12.38 2.40 0.30
N LEU A 118 -11.09 2.65 0.04
CA LEU A 118 -10.32 1.89 -0.97
C LEU A 118 -10.17 0.41 -0.59
N ILE A 119 -9.83 0.12 0.67
CA ILE A 119 -9.73 -1.26 1.17
C ILE A 119 -11.07 -1.98 1.02
N TRP A 120 -12.17 -1.33 1.41
CA TRP A 120 -13.50 -1.91 1.24
C TRP A 120 -13.83 -2.19 -0.23
N GLN A 121 -13.63 -1.22 -1.12
CA GLN A 121 -13.87 -1.37 -2.56
C GLN A 121 -13.02 -2.49 -3.16
N PHE A 122 -11.75 -2.58 -2.75
CA PHE A 122 -10.85 -3.64 -3.18
C PHE A 122 -11.37 -5.01 -2.76
N PHE A 123 -11.75 -5.21 -1.49
CA PHE A 123 -12.19 -6.54 -1.06
C PHE A 123 -13.61 -6.89 -1.49
N ALA A 124 -14.50 -5.91 -1.68
CA ALA A 124 -15.88 -6.13 -2.12
C ALA A 124 -15.99 -6.77 -3.52
N GLN A 125 -14.93 -6.73 -4.34
CA GLN A 125 -14.90 -7.41 -5.64
C GLN A 125 -14.70 -8.93 -5.51
N PHE A 126 -14.16 -9.42 -4.39
CA PHE A 126 -13.91 -10.84 -4.16
C PHE A 126 -15.09 -11.44 -3.40
N LYS A 127 -15.89 -12.26 -4.08
CA LYS A 127 -16.92 -13.07 -3.41
C LYS A 127 -16.27 -14.33 -2.84
N THR A 128 -16.53 -14.64 -1.59
CA THR A 128 -16.31 -16.00 -1.07
C THR A 128 -17.39 -16.90 -1.65
N GLU A 129 -17.02 -18.01 -2.32
CA GLU A 129 -18.00 -19.02 -2.73
C GLU A 129 -18.80 -19.47 -1.50
N GLY A 130 -20.11 -19.20 -1.50
CA GLY A 130 -21.01 -19.56 -0.39
C GLY A 130 -22.10 -18.56 0.02
N GLN A 131 -22.22 -17.40 -0.65
CA GLN A 131 -23.37 -16.50 -0.55
C GLN A 131 -23.83 -16.01 -1.92
#